data_AF-A0A085MUJ5-F1
#
_entry.id   AF-A0A085MUJ5-F1
#
_cell.length_a   1.000
_cell.length_b   1.000
_cell.length_c   1.000
_cell.angle_alpha   90.00
_cell.angle_beta   90.00
_cell.angle_gamma   90.00
#
_symmetry.space_group_name_H-M   'P 1'
#
loop_
_entity.id
_entity.type
_entity.pdbx_description
1 polymer ?
#
loop_
_entity_poly.entity_id
_entity_poly.type
_entity_poly.pdbx_seq_one_letter_code
_entity_poly.pdbx_strand_id
1 'polypeptide(L)'
;MGVAPIVDKVREKRLRWFRHVLRREDNHPAKRLPLHTEIEGKRPRGRPKLRWMDKVHTDLKELCLTPDQAHDRCKWKNIARAAEPAVIAATEGWISLRKG
;
A
#
# COMPACT_ATOMS: atom_id res chain seq x y z
N MET A 1 11.60 -0.63 24.75
CA MET A 1 11.73 -0.41 23.30
C MET A 1 11.30 -1.69 22.60
N GLY A 2 10.02 -1.82 22.22
CA GLY A 2 9.54 -3.00 21.50
C GLY A 2 9.95 -2.94 20.03
N VAL A 3 10.55 -4.01 19.53
CA VAL A 3 10.86 -4.13 18.09
C VAL A 3 9.55 -4.44 17.36
N ALA A 4 9.24 -3.65 16.33
CA ALA A 4 8.06 -3.88 15.51
C ALA A 4 8.14 -5.27 14.82
N PRO A 5 7.00 -5.98 14.67
CA PRO A 5 6.97 -7.25 13.97
C PRO A 5 7.62 -7.17 12.58
N ILE A 6 8.33 -8.22 12.17
CA ILE A 6 9.06 -8.25 10.89
C ILE A 6 8.13 -8.04 9.69
N VAL A 7 6.89 -8.53 9.80
CA VAL A 7 5.86 -8.39 8.77
C VAL A 7 5.53 -6.93 8.50
N ASP A 8 5.39 -6.12 9.56
CA ASP A 8 5.10 -4.69 9.44
C ASP A 8 6.27 -3.93 8.80
N LYS A 9 7.51 -4.35 9.10
CA LYS A 9 8.69 -3.77 8.45
C LYS A 9 8.80 -4.12 6.98
N VAL A 10 8.44 -5.35 6.60
CA VAL A 10 8.35 -5.73 5.19
C VAL A 10 7.25 -4.93 4.48
N ARG A 11 6.09 -4.76 5.12
CA ARG A 11 4.98 -3.93 4.60
C ARG A 11 5.40 -2.48 4.42
N GLU A 12 6.04 -1.87 5.43
CA GLU A 12 6.55 -0.50 5.36
C GLU A 12 7.49 -0.31 4.15
N LYS A 13 8.46 -1.22 3.97
CA LYS A 13 9.41 -1.16 2.85
C LYS A 13 8.69 -1.30 1.51
N ARG A 14 7.68 -2.19 1.44
CA ARG A 14 6.86 -2.42 0.24
C ARG A 14 6.13 -1.14 -0.17
N LEU A 15 5.41 -0.53 0.76
CA LEU A 15 4.66 0.70 0.55
C LEU A 15 5.57 1.90 0.24
N ARG A 16 6.73 2.00 0.92
CA ARG A 16 7.73 3.04 0.61
C ARG A 16 8.21 2.95 -0.84
N TRP A 17 8.46 1.75 -1.34
CA TRP A 17 8.85 1.55 -2.74
C TRP A 17 7.68 1.81 -3.70
N PHE A 18 6.47 1.37 -3.37
CA PHE A 18 5.27 1.66 -4.17
C PHE A 18 5.05 3.16 -4.37
N ARG A 19 5.19 3.96 -3.30
CA ARG A 19 5.17 5.42 -3.38
C ARG A 19 6.28 5.98 -4.27
N HIS A 20 7.48 5.41 -4.20
CA HIS A 20 8.57 5.82 -5.09
C HIS A 20 8.20 5.58 -6.56
N VAL A 21 7.62 4.42 -6.85
CA VAL A 21 7.15 4.03 -8.18
C VAL A 21 6.05 4.95 -8.70
N LEU A 22 5.01 5.23 -7.92
CA LEU A 22 3.87 6.07 -8.35
C LEU A 22 4.28 7.50 -8.73
N ARG A 23 5.36 8.01 -8.14
CA ARG A 23 5.88 9.36 -8.37
C ARG A 23 6.81 9.46 -9.58
N ARG A 24 7.17 8.34 -10.19
CA ARG A 24 7.89 8.36 -11.46
C ARG A 24 6.92 8.73 -12.57
N GLU A 25 7.49 9.25 -13.65
CA GLU A 25 6.80 9.47 -14.90
C GLU A 25 6.21 8.16 -15.44
N ASP A 26 5.07 8.23 -16.13
CA ASP A 26 4.34 7.05 -16.59
C ASP A 26 5.14 6.18 -17.56
N ASN A 27 6.01 6.80 -18.37
CA ASN A 27 6.89 6.09 -19.29
C ASN A 27 8.15 5.51 -18.62
N HIS A 28 8.39 5.82 -17.35
CA HIS A 28 9.58 5.35 -16.64
C HIS A 28 9.45 3.83 -16.38
N PRO A 29 10.50 3.02 -16.67
CA PRO A 29 10.42 1.56 -16.55
C PRO A 29 10.04 1.09 -15.14
N ALA A 30 10.47 1.80 -14.10
CA ALA A 30 10.12 1.46 -12.72
C ALA A 30 8.62 1.65 -12.40
N LYS A 31 7.86 2.39 -13.20
CA LYS A 31 6.39 2.51 -13.11
C LYS A 31 5.69 1.63 -14.12
N ARG A 32 6.11 1.70 -15.38
CA ARG A 32 5.53 0.92 -16.47
C ARG A 32 5.59 -0.58 -16.22
N LEU A 33 6.74 -1.11 -15.80
CA LEU A 33 6.92 -2.54 -15.62
C LEU A 33 6.01 -3.12 -14.51
N PRO A 34 6.10 -2.69 -13.25
CA PRO A 34 5.31 -3.28 -12.18
C PRO A 34 3.81 -2.97 -12.28
N LEU A 35 3.39 -1.84 -12.86
CA LEU A 35 1.96 -1.47 -12.92
C LEU A 35 1.25 -2.02 -14.18
N HIS A 36 1.93 -2.07 -15.33
CA HIS A 36 1.28 -2.36 -16.61
C HIS A 36 1.73 -3.67 -17.26
N THR A 37 2.77 -4.35 -16.74
CA THR A 37 3.18 -5.64 -17.30
C THR A 37 2.28 -6.73 -16.79
N GLU A 38 1.23 -7.02 -17.54
CA GLU A 38 0.65 -8.37 -17.52
C GLU A 38 1.70 -9.31 -18.12
N ILE A 39 2.23 -10.22 -17.30
CA ILE A 39 3.09 -11.28 -17.82
C ILE A 39 2.21 -12.15 -18.72
N GLU A 40 2.28 -11.93 -20.03
CA GLU A 40 1.64 -12.76 -21.04
C GLU A 40 2.17 -14.20 -20.92
N GLY A 41 1.27 -15.13 -20.65
CA GLY A 41 1.62 -16.54 -20.47
C GLY A 41 0.45 -17.36 -19.94
N LYS A 42 0.29 -18.58 -20.46
CA LYS A 42 -0.72 -19.54 -19.99
C LYS A 42 -0.44 -19.86 -18.52
N ARG A 43 -1.39 -19.53 -17.64
CA ARG A 43 -1.25 -19.66 -16.19
C ARG A 43 -0.91 -21.12 -15.82
N PRO A 44 0.16 -21.39 -15.05
CA PRO A 44 0.45 -22.75 -14.62
C PRO A 44 -0.69 -23.25 -13.72
N ARG A 45 -1.01 -24.55 -13.80
CA ARG A 45 -1.93 -25.20 -12.86
C ARG A 45 -1.26 -25.25 -11.48
N GLY A 46 -1.96 -24.80 -10.44
CA GLY A 46 -1.45 -24.72 -9.06
C GLY A 46 -1.54 -23.30 -8.49
N ARG A 47 -1.01 -23.08 -7.28
CA ARG A 47 -0.99 -21.74 -6.65
C ARG A 47 0.05 -20.86 -7.38
N PRO A 48 -0.36 -19.80 -8.09
CA PRO A 48 0.58 -18.90 -8.74
C PRO A 48 1.42 -18.18 -7.68
N LYS A 49 2.67 -17.85 -8.00
CA LYS A 49 3.45 -16.91 -7.18
C LYS A 49 2.69 -15.58 -7.14
N LEU A 50 2.41 -15.06 -5.94
CA LEU A 50 1.79 -13.75 -5.75
C LEU A 50 2.67 -12.68 -6.42
N ARG A 51 2.07 -11.87 -7.30
CA ARG A 51 2.78 -10.75 -7.91
C ARG A 51 3.03 -9.70 -6.84
N TRP A 52 4.07 -8.89 -7.06
CA TRP A 52 4.36 -7.73 -6.22
C TRP A 52 3.11 -6.85 -6.03
N MET A 53 2.37 -6.57 -7.11
CA MET A 53 1.16 -5.74 -7.06
C MET A 53 0.04 -6.38 -6.23
N ASP A 54 -0.13 -7.71 -6.27
CA ASP A 54 -1.13 -8.40 -5.44
C ASP A 54 -0.86 -8.16 -3.94
N LYS A 55 0.43 -8.18 -3.56
CA LYS A 55 0.86 -7.90 -2.19
C LYS A 55 0.69 -6.44 -1.82
N VAL A 56 0.99 -5.51 -2.72
CA VAL A 56 0.74 -4.08 -2.51
C VAL A 56 -0.76 -3.82 -2.33
N HIS A 57 -1.63 -4.39 -3.18
CA HIS A 57 -3.08 -4.24 -3.04
C HIS A 57 -3.60 -4.80 -1.73
N THR A 58 -3.06 -5.93 -1.27
CA THR A 58 -3.41 -6.51 0.04
C THR A 58 -3.02 -5.56 1.17
N ASP A 59 -1.79 -5.02 1.16
CA ASP A 59 -1.34 -4.08 2.20
C ASP A 59 -2.14 -2.77 2.19
N LEU A 60 -2.46 -2.24 1.01
CA LEU A 60 -3.30 -1.04 0.87
C LEU A 60 -4.70 -1.30 1.46
N LYS A 61 -5.28 -2.48 1.20
CA LYS A 61 -6.58 -2.87 1.76
C LYS A 61 -6.54 -3.04 3.27
N GLU A 62 -5.49 -3.69 3.80
CA GLU A 62 -5.30 -3.88 5.25
C GLU A 62 -5.13 -2.56 6.01
N LEU A 63 -4.60 -1.53 5.34
CA LEU A 63 -4.42 -0.19 5.91
C LEU A 63 -5.49 0.82 5.48
N CYS A 64 -6.54 0.37 4.79
CA CYS A 64 -7.61 1.19 4.23
C CYS A 64 -7.10 2.40 3.41
N LEU A 65 -6.08 2.18 2.58
CA LEU A 65 -5.42 3.22 1.79
C LEU A 65 -5.85 3.21 0.33
N THR A 66 -5.95 4.40 -0.24
CA THR A 66 -6.05 4.57 -1.69
C THR A 66 -4.68 4.83 -2.30
N PRO A 67 -4.41 4.36 -3.53
CA PRO A 67 -3.15 4.65 -4.23
C PRO A 67 -2.85 6.15 -4.36
N ASP A 68 -3.90 6.97 -4.50
CA ASP A 68 -3.81 8.43 -4.60
C ASP A 68 -3.17 9.09 -3.37
N GLN A 69 -3.39 8.51 -2.18
CA GLN A 69 -2.77 8.98 -0.93
C GLN A 69 -1.24 8.86 -0.93
N ALA A 70 -0.63 8.12 -1.86
CA ALA A 70 0.83 8.07 -2.02
C ALA A 70 1.43 9.39 -2.52
N HIS A 71 0.63 10.26 -3.14
CA HIS A 71 1.06 11.58 -3.56
C HIS A 71 1.17 12.54 -2.35
N ASP A 72 0.27 12.42 -1.36
CA ASP A 72 0.32 13.18 -0.10
C ASP A 72 1.47 12.71 0.81
N ARG A 73 2.49 13.57 0.96
CA ARG A 73 3.69 13.27 1.76
C ARG A 73 3.39 13.18 3.25
N CYS A 74 2.45 13.96 3.76
CA CYS A 74 2.14 14.03 5.19
C CYS A 74 1.32 12.81 5.60
N LYS A 75 0.26 12.49 4.84
CA LYS A 75 -0.56 11.29 5.08
C LYS A 75 0.30 10.03 4.98
N TRP A 76 1.09 9.89 3.92
CA TRP A 76 1.90 8.69 3.74
C TRP A 76 2.99 8.49 4.80
N LYS A 77 3.58 9.57 5.33
CA LYS A 77 4.63 9.47 6.36
C LYS A 77 4.07 8.95 7.68
N ASN A 78 2.86 9.35 8.04
CA ASN A 78 2.19 8.85 9.24
C ASN A 78 1.79 7.37 9.09
N ILE A 79 1.33 6.99 7.90
CA ILE A 79 0.89 5.62 7.62
C ILE A 79 2.07 4.63 7.50
N ALA A 80 3.13 4.98 6.79
CA ALA A 80 4.31 4.11 6.65
C ALA A 80 5.05 3.91 7.98
N ARG A 81 4.89 4.83 8.94
CA ARG A 81 5.46 4.74 10.28
C ARG A 81 4.53 4.02 11.27
N ALA A 82 3.23 3.96 10.97
CA ALA A 82 2.23 3.37 11.85
C ALA A 82 2.31 1.83 11.81
N ALA A 83 3.00 1.27 12.79
CA ALA A 83 2.60 0.02 13.43
C ALA A 83 1.54 0.31 14.52
N GLU A 84 0.59 1.22 14.24
CA GLU A 84 -0.46 1.60 15.19
C GLU A 84 -1.85 1.53 14.52
N PRO A 85 -2.71 0.58 14.94
CA PRO A 85 -4.06 0.42 14.40
C PRO A 85 -5.03 1.56 14.78
N ALA A 86 -4.59 2.55 15.57
CA ALA A 86 -5.46 3.59 16.12
C ALA A 86 -5.82 4.73 15.13
N VAL A 87 -5.13 4.85 13.99
CA VAL A 87 -5.33 6.00 13.09
C VAL A 87 -6.56 5.84 12.18
N ILE A 88 -6.99 4.60 11.91
CA ILE A 88 -8.15 4.33 11.03
C ILE A 88 -9.49 4.56 11.77
N ALA A 89 -9.57 4.25 13.07
CA ALA A 89 -10.78 4.47 13.87
C ALA A 89 -11.11 5.96 14.11
N ALA A 90 -10.10 6.84 14.04
CA ALA A 90 -10.30 8.26 14.29
C ALA A 90 -10.91 9.03 13.11
N THR A 91 -10.84 8.51 11.88
CA THR A 91 -11.35 9.20 10.68
C THR A 91 -12.81 8.90 10.35
N GLU A 92 -13.38 7.83 10.91
CA GLU A 92 -14.78 7.45 10.67
C GLU A 92 -15.72 7.83 11.85
N GLY A 93 -15.16 8.09 13.04
CA GLY A 93 -15.94 8.40 14.25
C GLY A 93 -16.57 9.80 14.34
N TRP A 94 -16.24 10.72 13.43
CA TRP A 94 -16.73 12.11 13.50
C TRP A 94 -17.98 12.37 12.64
N ILE A 95 -18.30 11.48 11.69
CA ILE A 95 -19.44 11.67 10.77
C ILE A 95 -20.77 11.27 11.43
N SER A 96 -20.74 10.47 12.51
CA SER A 96 -21.96 10.05 13.21
C SER A 96 -22.47 11.03 14.28
N LEU A 97 -21.72 12.07 14.64
CA LEU A 97 -22.09 13.03 15.71
C LEU A 97 -22.63 14.38 15.18
N ARG A 98 -23.18 14.41 13.96
CA ARG A 98 -23.82 15.61 13.39
C ARG A 98 -25.22 15.37 12.80
N LYS A 99 -25.85 14.25 13.17
CA LYS A 99 -27.30 14.04 12.98
C LYS A 99 -27.89 13.53 14.28
N GLY A 100 -28.06 14.45 15.22
CA GLY A 100 -28.93 14.38 16.39
C GLY A 100 -29.60 15.73 16.52
#